data_AF-A0A0P8AHY7-F1
#
_entry.id   AF-A0A0P8AHY7-F1
#
_cell.length_a   1.000
_cell.length_b   1.000
_cell.length_c   1.000
_cell.angle_alpha   90.00
_cell.angle_beta   90.00
_cell.angle_gamma   90.00
#
_symmetry.space_group_name_H-M   'P 1'
#
loop_
_entity.id
_entity.type
_entity.pdbx_description
1 polymer ?
#
loop_
_entity_poly.entity_id
_entity_poly.type
_entity_poly.pdbx_seq_one_letter_code
_entity_poly.pdbx_strand_id
1 'polypeptide(L)'
;FDISTVEKQGMVFEPMHSRTDAVLESENWMLGQAKRSVDIDEVTFQKLHSIGKKLSVIYYPLWIVRYKFKDRNYQLVIDGLHNKLLYGRAPGSTIYRVSMFIASLMIGNLILTTSLRLFSEGSNELIIAGAIAGIALIIFGFSKFRYGGEVIEGKTTGLKAKGLQETFNSLKEIGFDKYTGMR
;
A
#
# COMPACT_ATOMS: atom_id res chain seq x y z
N PHE A 1 11.46 10.73 -29.81
CA PHE A 1 10.92 11.14 -28.49
C PHE A 1 11.64 12.40 -28.09
N ASP A 2 10.94 13.53 -28.00
CA ASP A 2 11.53 14.81 -27.57
C ASP A 2 11.25 15.01 -26.08
N ILE A 3 12.26 14.73 -25.26
CA ILE A 3 12.21 14.82 -23.80
C ILE A 3 11.85 16.24 -23.35
N SER A 4 12.36 17.27 -24.03
CA SER A 4 12.17 18.66 -23.64
C SER A 4 10.71 19.12 -23.75
N THR A 5 9.98 18.59 -24.73
CA THR A 5 8.55 18.87 -24.91
C THR A 5 7.70 18.18 -23.84
N VAL A 6 8.09 16.97 -23.43
CA VAL A 6 7.39 16.16 -22.41
C VAL A 6 7.65 16.71 -20.99
N GLU A 7 8.87 17.18 -20.72
CA GLU A 7 9.23 17.86 -19.46
C GLU A 7 8.43 19.15 -19.26
N LYS A 8 8.31 19.97 -20.31
CA LYS A 8 7.50 21.21 -20.26
C LYS A 8 6.01 20.95 -19.98
N GLN A 9 5.51 19.78 -20.33
CA GLN A 9 4.13 19.37 -20.07
C GLN A 9 3.96 18.73 -18.67
N GLY A 10 5.04 18.62 -17.87
CA GLY A 10 5.00 18.01 -16.54
C GLY A 10 4.72 16.51 -16.56
N MET A 11 5.00 15.84 -17.68
CA MET A 11 4.74 14.41 -17.87
C MET A 11 5.94 13.53 -17.52
N VAL A 12 7.11 14.12 -17.27
CA VAL A 12 8.30 13.45 -16.76
C VAL A 12 8.60 14.04 -15.39
N PHE A 13 8.67 13.17 -14.38
CA PHE A 13 9.12 13.52 -13.05
C PHE A 13 10.57 13.08 -12.92
N GLU A 14 11.46 14.01 -12.64
CA GLU A 14 12.82 13.66 -12.28
C GLU A 14 12.83 12.85 -10.97
N PRO A 15 13.74 11.88 -10.83
CA PRO A 15 13.95 11.21 -9.56
C PRO A 15 14.25 12.27 -8.49
N MET A 16 13.35 12.42 -7.51
CA MET A 16 13.52 13.36 -6.39
C MET A 16 14.67 12.96 -5.45
N HIS A 17 15.17 11.73 -5.56
CA HIS A 17 16.28 11.24 -4.77
C HIS A 17 17.61 11.60 -5.43
N SER A 18 18.53 12.11 -4.61
CA SER A 18 19.89 12.40 -5.07
C SER A 18 20.56 11.13 -5.59
N ARG A 19 21.37 11.26 -6.63
CA ARG A 19 22.22 10.15 -7.12
C ARG A 19 23.07 9.57 -5.98
N THR A 20 23.54 10.42 -5.07
CA THR A 20 24.32 10.01 -3.91
C THR A 20 23.50 9.14 -2.96
N ASP A 21 22.24 9.50 -2.71
CA ASP A 21 21.34 8.73 -1.85
C ASP A 21 21.02 7.37 -2.46
N ALA A 22 20.80 7.31 -3.77
CA ALA A 22 20.56 6.06 -4.48
C ALA A 22 21.77 5.11 -4.41
N VAL A 23 23.00 5.64 -4.46
CA VAL A 23 24.23 4.85 -4.28
C VAL A 23 24.32 4.30 -2.86
N LEU A 24 24.07 5.15 -1.86
CA LEU A 24 24.15 4.78 -0.44
C LEU A 24 23.08 3.73 -0.07
N GLU A 25 21.84 3.91 -0.55
CA GLU A 25 20.75 2.94 -0.39
C GLU A 25 21.10 1.60 -1.05
N SER A 26 21.64 1.63 -2.28
CA SER A 26 22.07 0.43 -3.00
C SER A 26 23.21 -0.29 -2.27
N GLU A 27 24.18 0.44 -1.72
CA GLU A 27 25.28 -0.13 -0.94
C GLU A 27 24.74 -0.85 0.30
N ASN A 28 23.88 -0.18 1.08
CA ASN A 28 23.24 -0.78 2.25
C ASN A 28 22.42 -2.02 1.90
N TRP A 29 21.64 -1.99 0.82
CA TRP A 29 20.88 -3.14 0.36
C TRP A 29 21.79 -4.30 -0.05
N MET A 30 22.88 -4.03 -0.77
CA MET A 30 23.86 -5.06 -1.17
C MET A 30 24.58 -5.66 0.04
N LEU A 31 24.96 -4.85 1.03
CA LEU A 31 25.53 -5.32 2.29
C LEU A 31 24.54 -6.22 3.02
N GLY A 32 23.27 -5.83 3.06
CA GLY A 32 22.19 -6.63 3.65
C GLY A 32 22.00 -7.97 2.92
N GLN A 33 22.05 -7.98 1.59
CA GLN A 33 21.98 -9.22 0.81
C GLN A 33 23.21 -10.11 1.02
N ALA A 34 24.42 -9.54 1.00
CA ALA A 34 25.66 -10.28 1.23
C ALA A 34 25.66 -10.94 2.62
N LYS A 35 25.22 -10.22 3.65
CA LYS A 35 25.05 -10.76 5.03
C LYS A 35 23.98 -11.85 5.12
N ARG A 36 22.94 -11.83 4.28
CA ARG A 36 21.91 -12.88 4.26
C ARG A 36 22.33 -14.11 3.45
N SER A 37 23.16 -13.92 2.44
CA SER A 37 23.67 -15.00 1.60
C SER A 37 24.76 -15.83 2.28
N VAL A 38 25.32 -15.34 3.38
CA VAL A 38 26.36 -16.04 4.15
C VAL A 38 25.96 -16.03 5.62
N ASP A 39 25.69 -17.20 6.18
CA ASP A 39 25.35 -17.39 7.60
C ASP A 39 26.63 -17.24 8.43
N ILE A 40 26.97 -16.01 8.84
CA ILE A 40 28.19 -15.72 9.60
C ILE A 40 27.79 -15.27 11.01
N ASP A 41 28.03 -16.14 12.00
CA ASP A 41 27.68 -15.93 13.41
C ASP A 41 28.51 -14.83 14.12
N GLU A 42 29.73 -14.53 13.65
CA GLU A 42 30.56 -13.49 14.26
C GLU A 42 31.47 -12.81 13.23
N VAL A 43 31.40 -11.47 13.13
CA VAL A 43 32.18 -10.66 12.16
C VAL A 43 33.17 -9.78 12.90
N THR A 44 34.42 -10.22 13.01
CA THR A 44 35.49 -9.46 13.69
C THR A 44 36.16 -8.42 12.78
N PHE A 45 36.16 -8.63 11.45
CA PHE A 45 36.66 -7.65 10.48
C PHE A 45 36.02 -7.87 9.10
N GLN A 46 35.43 -6.82 8.50
CA GLN A 46 34.78 -6.88 7.18
C GLN A 46 35.44 -5.88 6.23
N LYS A 47 36.09 -6.36 5.16
CA LYS A 47 36.66 -5.53 4.10
C LYS A 47 36.04 -5.93 2.76
N LEU A 48 35.01 -5.19 2.34
CA LEU A 48 34.35 -5.39 1.05
C LEU A 48 34.97 -4.45 0.02
N HIS A 49 35.49 -5.01 -1.06
CA HIS A 49 35.97 -4.24 -2.21
C HIS A 49 34.84 -4.16 -3.24
N SER A 50 34.16 -3.01 -3.29
CA SER A 50 33.11 -2.76 -4.28
C SER A 50 33.76 -2.42 -5.63
N ILE A 51 33.80 -3.39 -6.55
CA ILE A 51 34.23 -3.15 -7.93
C ILE A 51 33.10 -2.36 -8.61
N GLY A 52 33.42 -1.13 -9.04
CA GLY A 52 32.49 -0.08 -9.45
C GLY A 52 31.31 -0.59 -10.29
N LYS A 53 30.11 -0.60 -9.68
CA LYS A 53 28.87 -0.88 -10.38
C LYS A 53 28.38 0.40 -11.06
N LYS A 54 28.15 0.34 -12.36
CA LYS A 54 27.51 1.43 -13.12
C LYS A 54 26.08 1.62 -12.60
N LEU A 55 25.80 2.78 -12.01
CA LEU A 55 24.43 3.17 -11.66
C LEU A 55 23.70 3.56 -12.95
N SER A 56 22.63 2.84 -13.30
CA SER A 56 21.80 3.13 -14.46
C SER A 56 20.43 3.61 -14.00
N VAL A 57 19.98 4.74 -14.54
CA VAL A 57 18.63 5.26 -14.30
C VAL A 57 17.67 4.60 -15.29
N ILE A 58 16.62 3.96 -14.78
CA ILE A 58 15.58 3.33 -15.59
C ILE A 58 14.35 4.22 -15.57
N TYR A 59 13.95 4.73 -16.73
CA TYR A 59 12.69 5.44 -16.89
C TYR A 59 11.56 4.42 -17.08
N TYR A 60 10.63 4.37 -16.13
CA TYR A 60 9.50 3.45 -16.15
C TYR A 60 8.18 4.21 -16.41
N PRO A 61 7.38 3.82 -17.42
CA PRO A 61 6.13 4.53 -17.75
C PRO A 61 5.03 4.20 -16.74
N LEU A 62 4.50 5.22 -16.07
CA LEU A 62 3.38 5.12 -15.13
C LEU A 62 2.26 6.06 -15.55
N TRP A 63 1.02 5.58 -15.53
CA TRP A 63 -0.17 6.40 -15.74
C TRP A 63 -0.82 6.74 -14.40
N ILE A 64 -0.95 8.03 -14.11
CA ILE A 64 -1.65 8.50 -12.91
C ILE A 64 -3.02 9.03 -13.35
N VAL A 65 -4.08 8.33 -12.97
CA VAL A 65 -5.46 8.72 -13.27
C VAL A 65 -6.07 9.35 -12.02
N ARG A 66 -6.51 10.61 -12.13
CA ARG A 66 -7.23 11.33 -11.07
C ARG A 66 -8.66 11.59 -11.52
N TYR A 67 -9.62 11.23 -10.70
CA TYR A 67 -11.04 11.46 -10.98
C TYR A 67 -11.78 11.93 -9.73
N LYS A 68 -12.89 12.64 -9.95
CA LYS A 68 -13.74 13.17 -8.89
C LYS A 68 -15.07 12.41 -8.87
N PHE A 69 -15.47 11.92 -7.71
CA PHE A 69 -16.75 11.25 -7.50
C PHE A 69 -17.38 11.70 -6.17
N LYS A 70 -18.62 12.21 -6.20
CA LYS A 70 -19.34 12.74 -5.02
C LYS A 70 -18.49 13.69 -4.14
N ASP A 71 -17.87 14.68 -4.78
CA ASP A 71 -16.96 15.65 -4.14
C ASP A 71 -15.71 15.08 -3.46
N ARG A 72 -15.35 13.84 -3.77
CA ARG A 72 -14.08 13.24 -3.34
C ARG A 72 -13.16 13.01 -4.53
N ASN A 73 -11.88 13.27 -4.33
CA ASN A 73 -10.83 13.02 -5.30
C ASN A 73 -10.26 11.62 -5.08
N TYR A 74 -10.15 10.86 -6.16
CA TYR A 74 -9.59 9.53 -6.18
C TYR A 74 -8.39 9.48 -7.12
N GLN A 75 -7.42 8.63 -6.80
CA GLN A 75 -6.21 8.45 -7.61
C GLN A 75 -5.94 6.96 -7.83
N LEU A 76 -5.58 6.64 -9.07
CA LEU A 76 -5.13 5.33 -9.53
C LEU A 76 -3.76 5.50 -10.18
N VAL A 77 -2.88 4.52 -9.99
CA VAL A 77 -1.56 4.41 -10.60
C VAL A 77 -1.52 3.09 -11.35
N ILE A 78 -1.35 3.18 -12.66
CA ILE A 78 -1.40 2.05 -13.58
C ILE A 78 -0.02 1.91 -14.21
N ASP A 79 0.46 0.67 -14.28
CA ASP A 79 1.63 0.29 -15.05
C ASP A 79 1.39 0.50 -16.55
N GLY A 80 2.16 1.39 -17.18
CA GLY A 80 2.00 1.71 -18.60
C GLY A 80 2.49 0.65 -19.58
N LEU A 81 3.24 -0.35 -19.11
CA LEU A 81 3.71 -1.45 -19.97
C LEU A 81 2.74 -2.63 -19.94
N HIS A 82 2.32 -3.06 -18.75
CA HIS A 82 1.47 -4.26 -18.57
C HIS A 82 0.00 -3.94 -18.29
N ASN A 83 -0.40 -2.66 -18.30
CA ASN A 83 -1.77 -2.20 -17.98
C ASN A 83 -2.29 -2.70 -16.63
N LYS A 84 -1.38 -2.92 -15.67
CA LYS A 84 -1.72 -3.46 -14.35
C LYS A 84 -1.95 -2.34 -13.35
N LEU A 85 -3.01 -2.43 -12.55
CA LEU A 85 -3.25 -1.50 -11.44
C LEU A 85 -2.19 -1.75 -10.34
N LEU A 86 -1.31 -0.77 -10.11
CA LEU A 86 -0.30 -0.83 -9.06
C LEU A 86 -0.85 -0.35 -7.73
N TYR A 87 -1.59 0.76 -7.78
CA TYR A 87 -2.21 1.39 -6.62
C TYR A 87 -3.50 2.06 -7.05
N GLY A 88 -4.55 1.96 -6.25
CA GLY A 88 -5.81 2.61 -6.51
C GLY A 88 -6.63 2.82 -5.26
N ARG A 89 -7.25 3.98 -5.16
CA ARG A 89 -8.31 4.25 -4.19
C ARG A 89 -9.63 4.38 -4.95
N ALA A 90 -10.62 3.58 -4.60
CA ALA A 90 -11.94 3.58 -5.22
C ALA A 90 -13.05 3.82 -4.18
N PRO A 91 -14.17 4.46 -4.59
CA PRO A 91 -15.32 4.62 -3.73
C PRO A 91 -15.91 3.25 -3.36
N GLY A 92 -15.99 2.96 -2.08
CA GLY A 92 -16.71 1.81 -1.55
C GLY A 92 -18.22 2.03 -1.55
N SER A 93 -18.97 0.94 -1.33
CA SER A 93 -20.43 0.99 -1.34
C SER A 93 -20.98 1.86 -0.21
N THR A 94 -21.69 2.93 -0.57
CA THR A 94 -22.39 3.78 0.41
C THR A 94 -23.51 3.00 1.11
N ILE A 95 -24.20 2.13 0.37
CA ILE A 95 -25.28 1.28 0.90
C ILE A 95 -24.73 0.35 1.99
N TYR A 96 -23.57 -0.28 1.77
CA TYR A 96 -22.94 -1.14 2.77
C TYR A 96 -22.60 -0.38 4.06
N ARG A 97 -22.00 0.81 3.95
CA ARG A 97 -21.66 1.63 5.13
C ARG A 97 -22.90 2.00 5.94
N VAL A 98 -23.95 2.42 5.24
CA VAL A 98 -25.20 2.87 5.85
C VAL A 98 -25.95 1.68 6.45
N SER A 99 -26.03 0.55 5.75
CA SER A 99 -26.69 -0.66 6.26
C SER A 99 -25.98 -1.21 7.48
N MET A 100 -24.64 -1.26 7.49
CA MET A 100 -23.87 -1.68 8.67
C MET A 100 -24.10 -0.76 9.87
N PHE A 101 -24.21 0.55 9.65
CA PHE A 101 -24.50 1.51 10.72
C PHE A 101 -25.91 1.33 11.29
N ILE A 102 -26.92 1.28 10.42
CA ILE A 102 -28.33 1.14 10.82
C ILE A 102 -28.55 -0.22 11.52
N ALA A 103 -28.05 -1.32 10.95
CA ALA A 103 -28.19 -2.64 11.54
C ALA A 103 -27.52 -2.72 12.92
N SER A 104 -26.32 -2.14 13.03
CA SER A 104 -25.60 -2.05 14.30
C SER A 104 -26.34 -1.22 15.34
N LEU A 105 -26.92 -0.07 14.95
CA LEU A 105 -27.73 0.74 15.86
C LEU A 105 -29.00 0.03 16.30
N MET A 106 -29.70 -0.67 15.40
CA MET A 106 -30.93 -1.39 15.75
C MET A 106 -30.65 -2.52 16.74
N ILE A 107 -29.70 -3.41 16.41
CA ILE A 107 -29.35 -4.57 17.25
C ILE A 107 -28.69 -4.11 18.55
N GLY A 108 -27.75 -3.17 18.45
CA GLY A 108 -27.02 -2.64 19.61
C GLY A 108 -27.92 -1.93 20.60
N ASN A 109 -28.86 -1.09 20.13
CA ASN A 109 -29.84 -0.45 21.03
C ASN A 109 -30.82 -1.46 21.62
N LEU A 110 -31.29 -2.45 20.85
CA LEU A 110 -32.18 -3.48 21.38
C LEU A 110 -31.53 -4.25 22.54
N ILE A 111 -30.28 -4.67 22.35
CA ILE A 111 -29.51 -5.37 23.39
C ILE A 111 -29.27 -4.43 24.58
N LEU A 112 -28.78 -3.21 24.34
CA LEU A 112 -28.46 -2.25 25.39
C LEU A 112 -29.68 -1.90 26.26
N THR A 113 -30.81 -1.56 25.63
CA THR A 113 -32.04 -1.18 26.34
C THR A 113 -32.66 -2.36 27.08
N THR A 114 -32.64 -3.57 26.50
CA THR A 114 -33.10 -4.79 27.17
C THR A 114 -32.24 -5.10 28.38
N SER A 115 -30.91 -5.04 28.24
CA SER A 115 -29.98 -5.23 29.35
C SER A 115 -30.16 -4.17 30.44
N LEU A 116 -30.29 -2.89 30.09
CA LEU A 116 -30.47 -1.84 31.09
C LEU A 116 -31.80 -1.99 31.84
N ARG A 117 -32.87 -2.38 31.15
CA ARG A 117 -34.16 -2.67 31.79
C ARG A 117 -34.04 -3.83 32.78
N LEU A 118 -33.47 -4.95 32.36
CA LEU A 118 -33.30 -6.11 33.25
C LEU A 118 -32.38 -5.80 34.43
N PHE A 119 -31.38 -4.92 34.24
CA PHE A 119 -30.48 -4.49 35.33
C PHE A 119 -31.25 -3.71 36.41
N SER A 120 -32.27 -2.94 36.02
CA SER A 120 -33.13 -2.23 36.97
C SER A 120 -34.03 -3.17 37.78
N GLU A 121 -34.33 -4.36 37.24
CA GLU A 121 -35.16 -5.39 37.90
C GLU A 121 -34.30 -6.36 38.77
N GLY A 122 -32.98 -6.42 38.56
CA GLY A 122 -32.04 -7.18 39.38
C GLY A 122 -30.59 -7.13 38.88
N SER A 123 -29.62 -7.24 39.80
CA SER A 123 -28.19 -7.19 39.45
C SER A 123 -27.62 -8.57 39.14
N ASN A 124 -27.30 -8.83 37.87
CA ASN A 124 -26.53 -10.00 37.42
C ASN A 124 -25.40 -9.56 36.48
N GLU A 125 -24.23 -10.18 36.60
CA GLU A 125 -23.06 -9.89 35.76
C GLU A 125 -23.33 -10.09 34.25
N LEU A 126 -24.16 -11.09 33.91
CA LEU A 126 -24.60 -11.36 32.54
C LEU A 126 -25.37 -10.18 31.90
N ILE A 127 -26.09 -9.41 32.71
CA ILE A 127 -26.87 -8.26 32.23
C ILE A 127 -25.94 -7.09 31.88
N ILE A 128 -24.93 -6.85 32.72
CA ILE A 128 -23.89 -5.85 32.48
C ILE A 128 -23.10 -6.20 31.21
N ALA A 129 -22.75 -7.47 31.04
CA ALA A 129 -22.10 -7.96 29.83
C ALA A 129 -22.93 -7.69 28.56
N GLY A 130 -24.26 -7.86 28.64
CA GLY A 130 -25.17 -7.52 27.54
C GLY A 130 -25.16 -6.02 27.20
N ALA A 131 -25.18 -5.13 28.20
CA ALA A 131 -25.10 -3.69 27.96
C ALA A 131 -23.78 -3.29 27.28
N ILE A 132 -22.66 -3.84 27.74
CA ILE A 132 -21.34 -3.62 27.12
C ILE A 132 -21.32 -4.15 25.68
N ALA A 133 -21.89 -5.33 25.42
CA ALA A 133 -21.99 -5.89 24.09
C ALA A 133 -22.81 -4.99 23.14
N GLY A 134 -23.92 -4.43 23.61
CA GLY A 134 -24.73 -3.49 22.84
C GLY A 134 -23.94 -2.23 22.45
N ILE A 135 -23.21 -1.63 23.38
CA ILE A 135 -22.34 -0.47 23.14
C ILE A 135 -21.21 -0.83 22.16
N ALA A 136 -20.54 -1.96 22.36
CA ALA A 136 -19.46 -2.42 21.50
C ALA A 136 -19.94 -2.61 20.05
N LEU A 137 -21.15 -3.14 19.88
CA LEU A 137 -21.76 -3.36 18.56
C LEU A 137 -22.03 -2.03 17.85
N ILE A 138 -22.52 -1.01 18.57
CA ILE A 138 -22.71 0.36 18.05
C ILE A 138 -21.38 0.99 17.62
N ILE A 139 -20.35 0.90 18.46
CA ILE A 139 -19.01 1.42 18.15
C ILE A 139 -18.43 0.73 16.91
N PHE A 140 -18.62 -0.59 16.80
CA PHE A 140 -18.19 -1.36 15.64
C PHE A 140 -18.88 -0.89 14.36
N GLY A 141 -20.20 -0.71 14.39
CA GLY A 141 -20.96 -0.20 13.24
C GLY A 141 -20.52 1.21 12.84
N PHE A 142 -20.29 2.10 13.81
CA PHE A 142 -19.77 3.44 13.56
C PHE A 142 -18.38 3.41 12.91
N SER A 143 -17.48 2.54 13.39
CA SER A 143 -16.15 2.37 12.79
C SER A 143 -16.24 1.91 11.33
N LYS A 144 -17.08 0.91 11.04
CA LYS A 144 -17.32 0.45 9.66
C LYS A 144 -17.95 1.54 8.79
N PHE A 145 -18.87 2.34 9.32
CA PHE A 145 -19.42 3.50 8.63
C PHE A 145 -18.35 4.55 8.32
N ARG A 146 -17.47 4.86 9.28
CA ARG A 146 -16.47 5.93 9.15
C ARG A 146 -15.33 5.58 8.19
N TYR A 147 -14.87 4.34 8.23
CA TYR A 147 -13.65 3.89 7.52
C TYR A 147 -13.88 2.86 6.41
N GLY A 148 -15.02 2.16 6.38
CA GLY A 148 -15.30 1.09 5.41
C GLY A 148 -15.70 1.55 4.00
N GLY A 149 -15.50 2.83 3.68
CA GLY A 149 -16.02 3.45 2.46
C GLY A 149 -15.03 3.62 1.33
N GLU A 150 -13.80 3.19 1.48
CA GLU A 150 -12.77 3.31 0.45
C GLU A 150 -12.14 1.94 0.25
N VAL A 151 -12.21 1.44 -1.00
CA VAL A 151 -11.51 0.24 -1.39
C VAL A 151 -10.13 0.69 -1.84
N ILE A 152 -9.09 0.21 -1.16
CA ILE A 152 -7.71 0.43 -1.55
C ILE A 152 -7.25 -0.85 -2.23
N GLU A 153 -7.06 -0.79 -3.53
CA GLU A 153 -6.44 -1.86 -4.31
C GLU A 153 -4.98 -1.49 -4.59
N GLY A 154 -4.11 -2.49 -4.62
CA GLY A 154 -2.67 -2.30 -4.69
C GLY A 154 -1.98 -2.62 -3.36
N LYS A 155 -0.81 -3.23 -3.46
CA LYS A 155 -0.04 -3.65 -2.28
C LYS A 155 0.41 -2.41 -1.50
N THR A 156 -0.32 -2.07 -0.44
CA THR A 156 0.13 -1.13 0.61
C THR A 156 1.31 -1.69 1.41
N THR A 157 1.59 -2.99 1.28
CA THR A 157 2.76 -3.63 1.84
C THR A 157 3.89 -3.57 0.81
N GLY A 158 4.94 -2.82 1.17
CA GLY A 158 6.04 -2.41 0.31
C GLY A 158 6.42 -3.44 -0.75
N LEU A 159 6.71 -2.95 -1.95
CA LEU A 159 7.23 -3.67 -3.11
C LEU A 159 7.99 -4.93 -2.66
N LYS A 160 7.28 -6.05 -2.51
CA LYS A 160 7.92 -7.31 -2.14
C LYS A 160 8.97 -7.54 -3.21
N ALA A 161 10.23 -7.76 -2.82
CA ALA A 161 11.35 -7.94 -3.74
C ALA A 161 11.06 -8.89 -4.92
N LYS A 162 10.11 -9.84 -4.74
CA LYS A 162 9.55 -10.66 -5.82
C LYS A 162 8.93 -9.88 -7.00
N GLY A 163 8.16 -8.83 -6.75
CA GLY A 163 7.57 -8.00 -7.81
C GLY A 163 8.62 -7.19 -8.57
N LEU A 164 9.65 -6.71 -7.86
CA LEU A 164 10.80 -6.08 -8.49
C LEU A 164 11.57 -7.08 -9.35
N GLN A 165 11.81 -8.29 -8.84
CA GLN A 165 12.48 -9.38 -9.56
C GLN A 165 11.70 -9.81 -10.81
N GLU A 166 10.37 -9.91 -10.72
CA GLU A 166 9.48 -10.21 -11.85
C GLU A 166 9.54 -9.09 -12.90
N THR A 167 9.54 -7.81 -12.50
CA THR A 167 9.76 -6.68 -13.41
C THR A 167 11.16 -6.68 -14.01
N PHE A 168 12.20 -7.01 -13.24
CA PHE A 168 13.57 -7.14 -13.76
C PHE A 168 13.70 -8.30 -14.76
N ASN A 169 13.02 -9.41 -14.50
CA ASN A 169 12.99 -10.55 -15.41
C ASN A 169 12.23 -10.23 -16.70
N SER A 170 11.08 -9.53 -16.61
CA SER A 170 10.34 -9.09 -17.79
C SER A 170 11.13 -8.06 -18.61
N LEU A 171 11.88 -7.17 -17.96
CA LEU A 171 12.79 -6.23 -18.63
C LEU A 171 13.96 -6.97 -19.31
N LYS A 172 14.50 -8.03 -18.69
CA LYS A 172 15.54 -8.88 -19.28
C LYS A 172 15.03 -9.63 -20.52
N GLU A 173 13.78 -10.11 -20.50
CA GLU A 173 13.12 -10.77 -21.63
C GLU A 173 12.82 -9.82 -22.80
N ILE A 174 12.60 -8.53 -22.54
CA ILE A 174 12.37 -7.49 -23.58
C ILE A 174 13.67 -7.16 -24.37
N GLY A 175 14.80 -7.80 -24.06
CA GLY A 175 16.00 -7.77 -24.90
C GLY A 175 16.89 -6.55 -24.65
N PHE A 176 17.38 -6.41 -23.42
CA PHE A 176 18.42 -5.42 -23.06
C PHE A 176 19.73 -5.57 -23.88
N ASP A 177 19.98 -6.75 -24.46
CA ASP A 177 21.14 -6.97 -25.35
C ASP A 177 21.08 -6.11 -26.63
N LYS A 178 19.87 -5.74 -27.09
CA LYS A 178 19.70 -4.99 -28.34
C LYS A 178 19.94 -3.48 -28.19
N TYR A 179 19.89 -2.96 -26.95
CA TYR A 179 19.98 -1.52 -26.66
C TYR A 179 21.21 -1.12 -25.83
N THR A 180 22.02 -2.08 -25.38
CA THR A 180 23.24 -1.80 -24.60
C THR A 180 24.53 -1.81 -25.41
N GLY A 181 24.48 -2.09 -26.72
CA GLY A 181 25.66 -1.96 -27.59
C GLY A 181 26.89 -2.72 -27.10
N MET A 182 26.70 -3.85 -26.42
CA MET A 182 27.80 -4.71 -26.00
C MET A 182 28.25 -5.57 -27.20
N ARG A 183 29.34 -5.13 -27.82
CA ARG A 183 30.40 -6.03 -28.31
C ARG A 183 31.52 -6.01 -27.29
#